data_AF-A0A6F9DP37-F1
#
_entry.id   AF-A0A6F9DP37-F1
#
_cell.length_a   1.000
_cell.length_b   1.000
_cell.length_c   1.000
_cell.angle_alpha   90.00
_cell.angle_beta   90.00
_cell.angle_gamma   90.00
#
_symmetry.space_group_name_H-M   'P 1'
#
loop_
_entity.id
_entity.type
_entity.pdbx_description
1 polymer ?
#
loop_
_entity_poly.entity_id
_entity_poly.type
_entity_poly.pdbx_seq_one_letter_code
_entity_poly.pdbx_strand_id
1 'polypeptide(L)'
;MDIVCSDFLWSLFVGALNSYKHDSLLRPFPAQYKNEDGEKCFDDLKTVVSNIPQFDKLNWKDKSRQSSISLLKWVINPKRFTMKLGTAMTFADIKRLVGETENIACDATPDFVFEIQYGEQEETRFQTLRNNLGLFYAYHGSRTENFYSIIQTGLKNNLNKIALYGEGIYLSSDLRVSLTYSPISKTWDKSLLGDSLSCIAVCEVIDHPVDVKCSIQHSKKGSTCSGPDENQARTSDSNLLNRKRSFIKGSEGGEIPDKYYVVRNDDLVRVKYLLVHAPRAKKDLIRQLTTGASPRNVPARRSALWTFLGRHQFTFVMLLYAVILVLVGVLNSRAFSNWWRDITRKNEETSFFA
;
A
#
# COMPACT_ATOMS: atom_id res chain seq x y z
N MET A 1 -20.89 3.69 0.79
CA MET A 1 -19.41 3.69 0.92
C MET A 1 -18.92 5.10 0.58
N ASP A 2 -17.78 5.54 1.11
CA ASP A 2 -17.20 6.86 0.80
C ASP A 2 -16.74 6.93 -0.68
N ILE A 3 -16.73 8.12 -1.29
CA ILE A 3 -16.38 8.36 -2.69
C ILE A 3 -14.98 7.85 -3.03
N VAL A 4 -14.02 8.02 -2.12
CA VAL A 4 -12.62 7.58 -2.31
C VAL A 4 -12.54 6.05 -2.31
N CYS A 5 -13.26 5.40 -1.40
CA CYS A 5 -13.34 3.94 -1.36
C CYS A 5 -14.04 3.37 -2.59
N SER A 6 -15.12 4.03 -3.05
CA SER A 6 -15.81 3.65 -4.28
C SER A 6 -14.91 3.82 -5.50
N ASP A 7 -14.14 4.91 -5.58
CA ASP A 7 -13.18 5.17 -6.66
C ASP A 7 -12.08 4.12 -6.70
N PHE A 8 -11.59 3.72 -5.52
CA PHE A 8 -10.61 2.65 -5.40
C PHE A 8 -11.17 1.30 -5.87
N LEU A 9 -12.35 0.89 -5.39
CA LEU A 9 -13.00 -0.35 -5.82
C LEU A 9 -13.23 -0.39 -7.33
N TRP A 10 -13.69 0.73 -7.88
CA TRP A 10 -13.88 0.85 -9.31
C TRP A 10 -12.55 0.78 -10.07
N SER A 11 -11.49 1.38 -9.55
CA SER A 11 -10.14 1.30 -10.13
C SER A 11 -9.60 -0.14 -10.15
N LEU A 12 -9.85 -0.92 -9.09
CA LEU A 12 -9.50 -2.35 -9.06
C LEU A 12 -10.29 -3.14 -10.12
N PHE A 13 -11.60 -2.89 -10.24
CA PHE A 13 -12.45 -3.52 -11.25
C PHE A 13 -11.96 -3.24 -12.68
N VAL A 14 -11.68 -1.97 -13.00
CA VAL A 14 -11.17 -1.57 -14.31
C VAL A 14 -9.78 -2.15 -14.57
N GLY A 15 -8.91 -2.18 -13.56
CA GLY A 15 -7.60 -2.83 -13.65
C GLY A 15 -7.71 -4.33 -13.98
N ALA A 16 -8.62 -5.04 -13.32
CA ALA A 16 -8.89 -6.45 -13.61
C ALA A 16 -9.46 -6.68 -15.01
N LEU A 17 -10.36 -5.80 -15.48
CA LEU A 17 -10.95 -5.86 -16.83
C LEU A 17 -9.93 -5.61 -17.95
N ASN A 18 -9.04 -4.64 -17.75
CA ASN A 18 -8.03 -4.25 -18.72
C ASN A 18 -6.81 -5.19 -18.73
N SER A 19 -6.68 -6.07 -17.75
CA SER A 19 -5.63 -7.08 -17.72
C SER A 19 -5.84 -8.12 -18.83
N TYR A 20 -4.74 -8.61 -19.40
CA TYR A 20 -4.74 -9.78 -20.30
C TYR A 20 -5.25 -11.05 -19.60
N LYS A 21 -5.28 -11.07 -18.27
CA LYS A 21 -5.82 -12.16 -17.43
C LYS A 21 -7.27 -11.94 -17.01
N HIS A 22 -8.00 -11.02 -17.64
CA HIS A 22 -9.34 -10.61 -17.21
C HIS A 22 -10.32 -11.77 -16.98
N ASP A 23 -10.18 -12.89 -17.68
CA ASP A 23 -11.08 -14.04 -17.53
C ASP A 23 -10.97 -14.69 -16.14
N SER A 24 -9.74 -14.75 -15.63
CA SER A 24 -9.42 -15.27 -14.31
C SER A 24 -9.59 -14.24 -13.19
N LEU A 25 -9.29 -12.96 -13.47
CA LEU A 25 -9.21 -11.91 -12.45
C LEU A 25 -10.53 -11.18 -12.21
N LEU A 26 -11.38 -11.04 -13.23
CA LEU A 26 -12.65 -10.31 -13.11
C LEU A 26 -13.72 -11.19 -12.46
N ARG A 27 -13.51 -11.54 -11.19
CA ARG A 27 -14.39 -12.38 -10.39
C ARG A 27 -14.78 -11.65 -9.09
N PRO A 28 -16.07 -11.42 -8.83
CA PRO A 28 -17.23 -11.83 -9.62
C PRO A 28 -17.33 -11.07 -10.95
N PHE A 29 -17.89 -11.73 -11.96
CA PHE A 29 -18.19 -11.12 -13.25
C PHE A 29 -19.65 -10.64 -13.27
N PRO A 30 -19.94 -9.41 -13.76
CA PRO A 30 -21.30 -8.89 -13.81
C PRO A 30 -22.19 -9.72 -14.75
N ALA A 31 -23.25 -10.32 -14.20
CA ALA A 31 -24.11 -11.26 -14.94
C ALA A 31 -24.78 -10.65 -16.18
N GLN A 32 -25.03 -9.34 -16.18
CA GLN A 32 -25.65 -8.61 -17.29
C GLN A 32 -24.78 -8.51 -18.56
N TYR A 33 -23.50 -8.91 -18.48
CA TYR A 33 -22.58 -8.98 -19.63
C TYR A 33 -22.19 -10.42 -19.96
N LYS A 34 -23.07 -11.37 -19.61
CA LYS A 34 -22.95 -12.75 -20.05
C LYS A 34 -23.99 -13.02 -21.12
N ASN A 35 -23.60 -13.73 -22.16
CA ASN A 35 -24.53 -14.24 -23.17
C ASN A 35 -25.40 -15.36 -22.59
N GLU A 36 -26.42 -15.76 -23.35
CA GLU A 36 -27.32 -16.88 -23.00
C GLU A 36 -26.53 -18.18 -22.79
N ASP A 37 -25.43 -18.37 -23.53
CA ASP A 37 -24.51 -19.51 -23.41
C ASP A 37 -23.57 -19.43 -22.20
N GLY A 38 -23.62 -18.34 -21.42
CA GLY A 38 -22.77 -18.11 -20.25
C GLY A 38 -21.38 -17.53 -20.56
N GLU A 39 -21.08 -17.30 -21.84
CA GLU A 39 -19.86 -16.62 -22.29
C GLU A 39 -19.81 -15.16 -21.83
N LYS A 40 -18.60 -14.67 -21.51
CA LYS A 40 -18.39 -13.32 -20.96
C LYS A 40 -18.12 -12.32 -22.08
N CYS A 41 -18.96 -11.29 -22.18
CA CYS A 41 -18.82 -10.22 -23.17
C CYS A 41 -17.93 -9.10 -22.63
N PHE A 42 -16.61 -9.27 -22.76
CA PHE A 42 -15.64 -8.28 -22.29
C PHE A 42 -15.67 -6.97 -23.10
N ASP A 43 -15.97 -7.02 -24.39
CA ASP A 43 -15.94 -5.83 -25.26
C ASP A 43 -17.11 -4.89 -24.98
N ASP A 44 -18.32 -5.43 -24.77
CA ASP A 44 -19.47 -4.65 -24.30
C ASP A 44 -19.18 -4.02 -22.94
N LEU A 45 -18.58 -4.80 -22.03
CA LEU A 45 -18.23 -4.33 -20.71
C LEU A 45 -17.21 -3.18 -20.75
N LYS A 46 -16.16 -3.30 -21.59
CA LYS A 46 -15.18 -2.22 -21.80
C LYS A 46 -15.83 -0.95 -22.37
N THR A 47 -16.77 -1.11 -23.29
CA THR A 47 -17.52 0.02 -23.88
C THR A 47 -18.37 0.73 -22.82
N VAL A 48 -19.02 -0.01 -21.93
CA VAL A 48 -19.79 0.59 -20.83
C VAL A 48 -18.88 1.30 -19.82
N VAL A 49 -17.73 0.71 -19.50
CA VAL A 49 -16.74 1.26 -18.57
C VAL A 49 -16.11 2.55 -19.09
N SER A 50 -15.79 2.63 -20.39
CA SER A 50 -15.16 3.82 -21.00
C SER A 50 -16.07 5.06 -20.94
N ASN A 51 -17.39 4.84 -20.93
CA ASN A 51 -18.41 5.89 -20.83
C ASN A 51 -18.56 6.50 -19.42
N ILE A 52 -17.94 5.92 -18.39
CA ILE A 52 -18.01 6.44 -17.02
C ILE A 52 -17.04 7.61 -16.85
N PRO A 53 -17.52 8.82 -16.50
CA PRO A 53 -16.67 9.96 -16.17
C PRO A 53 -16.05 9.81 -14.77
N GLN A 54 -15.19 10.75 -14.40
CA GLN A 54 -14.70 10.89 -13.02
C GLN A 54 -15.90 11.06 -12.06
N PHE A 55 -15.76 10.53 -10.83
CA PHE A 55 -16.89 10.47 -9.88
C PHE A 55 -17.39 11.84 -9.43
N ASP A 56 -16.53 12.86 -9.41
CA ASP A 56 -16.89 14.26 -9.12
C ASP A 56 -17.83 14.86 -10.17
N LYS A 57 -17.78 14.36 -11.41
CA LYS A 57 -18.58 14.82 -12.55
C LYS A 57 -19.76 13.89 -12.87
N LEU A 58 -19.94 12.83 -12.09
CA LEU A 58 -20.92 11.80 -12.38
C LEU A 58 -22.33 12.24 -11.93
N ASN A 59 -23.26 12.31 -12.88
CA ASN A 59 -24.67 12.49 -12.57
C ASN A 59 -25.37 11.13 -12.41
N TRP A 60 -25.68 10.76 -11.17
CA TRP A 60 -26.36 9.50 -10.82
C TRP A 60 -27.78 9.35 -11.37
N LYS A 61 -28.40 10.43 -11.86
CA LYS A 61 -29.77 10.44 -12.43
C LYS A 61 -29.78 10.48 -13.96
N ASP A 62 -28.62 10.41 -14.61
CA ASP A 62 -28.53 10.44 -16.06
C ASP A 62 -29.10 9.16 -16.69
N LYS A 63 -30.29 9.26 -17.29
CA LYS A 63 -30.97 8.14 -17.96
C LYS A 63 -30.21 7.62 -19.18
N SER A 64 -29.40 8.46 -19.83
CA SER A 64 -28.63 8.06 -21.02
C SER A 64 -27.52 7.05 -20.69
N ARG A 65 -27.07 7.02 -19.44
CA ARG A 65 -25.98 6.16 -18.93
C ARG A 65 -26.47 5.09 -17.95
N GLN A 66 -27.73 4.70 -18.04
CA GLN A 66 -28.35 3.79 -17.06
C GLN A 66 -27.57 2.47 -16.90
N SER A 67 -27.10 1.87 -18.00
CA SER A 67 -26.30 0.63 -17.95
C SER A 67 -24.97 0.82 -17.22
N SER A 68 -24.25 1.91 -17.51
CA SER A 68 -23.00 2.27 -16.84
C SER A 68 -23.20 2.54 -15.36
N ILE A 69 -24.26 3.28 -15.01
CA ILE A 69 -24.59 3.58 -13.61
C ILE A 69 -25.02 2.32 -12.86
N SER A 70 -25.77 1.41 -13.49
CA SER A 70 -26.15 0.13 -12.92
C SER A 70 -24.92 -0.73 -12.60
N LEU A 71 -24.01 -0.87 -13.57
CA LEU A 71 -22.74 -1.57 -13.38
C LEU A 71 -21.92 -0.95 -12.25
N LEU A 72 -21.78 0.38 -12.25
CA LEU A 72 -21.03 1.08 -11.22
C LEU A 72 -21.62 0.82 -9.83
N LYS A 73 -22.95 0.94 -9.67
CA LYS A 73 -23.66 0.65 -8.41
C LYS A 73 -23.42 -0.77 -7.93
N TRP A 74 -23.38 -1.73 -8.85
CA TRP A 74 -23.09 -3.13 -8.54
C TRP A 74 -21.66 -3.33 -8.03
N VAL A 75 -20.66 -2.69 -8.65
CA VAL A 75 -19.25 -2.79 -8.23
C VAL A 75 -18.99 -2.13 -6.88
N ILE A 76 -19.52 -0.92 -6.65
CA ILE A 76 -19.20 -0.12 -5.45
C ILE A 76 -19.99 -0.51 -4.20
N ASN A 77 -21.00 -1.38 -4.35
CA ASN A 77 -21.82 -1.91 -3.25
C ASN A 77 -21.69 -3.43 -3.13
N PRO A 78 -20.50 -3.95 -2.76
CA PRO A 78 -20.33 -5.37 -2.48
C PRO A 78 -21.19 -5.79 -1.28
N LYS A 79 -21.76 -6.99 -1.34
CA LYS A 79 -22.64 -7.51 -0.28
C LYS A 79 -21.89 -8.03 0.96
N ARG A 80 -20.63 -8.43 0.78
CA ARG A 80 -19.85 -9.18 1.80
C ARG A 80 -19.01 -8.30 2.71
N PHE A 81 -18.70 -7.08 2.28
CA PHE A 81 -17.84 -6.17 3.01
C PHE A 81 -18.20 -4.71 2.70
N THR A 82 -17.75 -3.82 3.56
CA THR A 82 -17.66 -2.39 3.29
C THR A 82 -16.21 -1.94 3.46
N MET A 83 -15.86 -0.79 2.90
CA MET A 83 -14.50 -0.27 2.93
C MET A 83 -14.49 1.12 3.54
N LYS A 84 -13.53 1.36 4.43
CA LYS A 84 -13.31 2.66 5.06
C LYS A 84 -11.91 3.16 4.78
N LEU A 85 -11.79 4.45 4.53
CA LEU A 85 -10.49 5.10 4.41
C LEU A 85 -9.89 5.26 5.81
N GLY A 86 -8.68 4.73 5.99
CA GLY A 86 -7.90 4.83 7.21
C GLY A 86 -7.28 6.21 7.39
N THR A 87 -6.86 6.48 8.62
CA THR A 87 -6.15 7.72 8.98
C THR A 87 -4.64 7.48 9.01
N ALA A 88 -3.85 8.54 9.21
CA ALA A 88 -2.41 8.41 9.39
C ALA A 88 -2.03 7.47 10.57
N MET A 89 -2.86 7.42 11.61
CA MET A 89 -2.65 6.53 12.77
C MET A 89 -2.85 5.06 12.41
N THR A 90 -3.75 4.77 11.47
CA THR A 90 -4.06 3.40 11.04
C THR A 90 -2.81 2.68 10.51
N PHE A 91 -1.92 3.37 9.78
CA PHE A 91 -0.68 2.77 9.33
C PHE A 91 0.32 2.49 10.47
N ALA A 92 0.39 3.38 11.46
CA ALA A 92 1.21 3.16 12.65
C ALA A 92 0.71 1.94 13.45
N ASP A 93 -0.61 1.81 13.59
CA ASP A 93 -1.23 0.64 14.22
C ASP A 93 -0.94 -0.65 13.47
N ILE A 94 -1.01 -0.64 12.14
CA ILE A 94 -0.67 -1.80 11.30
C ILE A 94 0.77 -2.26 11.56
N LYS A 95 1.74 -1.33 11.58
CA LYS A 95 3.15 -1.68 11.86
C LYS A 95 3.31 -2.37 13.22
N ARG A 96 2.63 -1.85 14.24
CA ARG A 96 2.60 -2.45 15.58
C ARG A 96 1.95 -3.84 15.56
N LEU A 97 0.84 -4.02 14.85
CA LEU A 97 0.12 -5.30 14.74
C LEU A 97 0.93 -6.40 14.04
N VAL A 98 1.72 -6.04 13.03
CA VAL A 98 2.62 -7.00 12.33
C VAL A 98 3.89 -7.29 13.14
N GLY A 99 4.23 -6.42 14.11
CA GLY A 99 5.43 -6.56 14.92
C GLY A 99 6.67 -5.91 14.29
N GLU A 100 6.49 -4.97 13.36
CA GLU A 100 7.59 -4.14 12.87
C GLU A 100 8.03 -3.17 13.98
N THR A 101 9.33 -3.17 14.32
CA THR A 101 9.89 -2.24 15.31
C THR A 101 10.10 -0.86 14.68
N GLU A 102 9.80 0.20 15.44
CA GLU A 102 9.73 1.60 14.99
C GLU A 102 11.05 2.18 14.40
N ASN A 103 12.15 1.44 14.45
CA ASN A 103 13.50 1.93 14.17
C ASN A 103 13.98 1.79 12.73
N ILE A 104 13.15 1.29 11.80
CA ILE A 104 13.49 1.32 10.38
C ILE A 104 12.68 2.44 9.75
N ALA A 105 13.33 3.58 9.49
CA ALA A 105 12.77 4.63 8.64
C ALA A 105 12.40 3.98 7.29
N CYS A 106 11.11 3.71 7.11
CA CYS A 106 10.60 3.04 5.93
C CYS A 106 10.11 4.13 4.97
N ASP A 107 10.89 4.38 3.92
CA ASP A 107 10.52 5.28 2.80
C ASP A 107 9.27 4.79 2.04
N ALA A 108 8.75 3.61 2.37
CA ALA A 108 7.61 2.99 1.70
C ALA A 108 6.26 3.24 2.40
N THR A 109 6.10 4.39 3.07
CA THR A 109 4.81 4.77 3.67
C THR A 109 3.74 4.86 2.57
N PRO A 110 2.58 4.18 2.72
CA PRO A 110 1.53 4.21 1.71
C PRO A 110 0.84 5.58 1.66
N ASP A 111 0.36 5.96 0.48
CA ASP A 111 -0.40 7.20 0.29
C ASP A 111 -1.80 7.11 0.90
N PHE A 112 -2.40 5.92 0.81
CA PHE A 112 -3.73 5.62 1.34
C PHE A 112 -3.74 4.25 2.02
N VAL A 113 -4.53 4.14 3.08
CA VAL A 113 -4.83 2.88 3.75
C VAL A 113 -6.33 2.68 3.72
N PHE A 114 -6.79 1.51 3.26
CA PHE A 114 -8.19 1.14 3.28
C PHE A 114 -8.41 -0.02 4.25
N GLU A 115 -9.35 0.11 5.16
CA GLU A 115 -9.80 -0.97 6.04
C GLU A 115 -10.98 -1.69 5.39
N ILE A 116 -10.93 -3.03 5.39
CA ILE A 116 -12.04 -3.89 5.02
C ILE A 116 -12.83 -4.26 6.27
N GLN A 117 -14.13 -4.00 6.23
CA GLN A 117 -15.08 -4.33 7.28
C GLN A 117 -16.06 -5.37 6.74
N TYR A 118 -15.87 -6.62 7.16
CA TYR A 118 -16.69 -7.74 6.73
C TYR A 118 -18.09 -7.68 7.37
N GLY A 119 -19.09 -8.21 6.66
CA GLY A 119 -20.44 -8.36 7.19
C GLY A 119 -20.51 -9.41 8.32
N GLU A 120 -21.59 -9.38 9.09
CA GLU A 120 -21.80 -10.23 10.28
C GLU A 120 -21.62 -11.74 9.99
N GLN A 121 -22.12 -12.22 8.85
CA GLN A 121 -21.99 -13.62 8.46
C GLN A 121 -20.52 -14.06 8.29
N GLU A 122 -19.71 -13.26 7.59
CA GLU A 122 -18.29 -13.55 7.35
C GLU A 122 -17.48 -13.39 8.63
N GLU A 123 -17.81 -12.40 9.47
CA GLU A 123 -17.19 -12.22 10.78
C GLU A 123 -17.47 -13.42 11.69
N THR A 124 -18.72 -13.86 11.76
CA THR A 124 -19.12 -15.01 12.59
C THR A 124 -18.42 -16.28 12.13
N ARG A 125 -18.34 -16.51 10.81
CA ARG A 125 -17.59 -17.65 10.25
C ARG A 125 -16.11 -17.58 10.67
N PHE A 126 -15.47 -16.43 10.54
CA PHE A 126 -14.06 -16.27 10.88
C PHE A 126 -13.79 -16.48 12.38
N GLN A 127 -14.64 -15.93 13.26
CA GLN A 127 -14.52 -16.14 14.71
C GLN A 127 -14.77 -17.60 15.12
N THR A 128 -15.70 -18.28 14.43
CA THR A 128 -15.95 -19.71 14.65
C THR A 128 -14.72 -20.55 14.30
N LEU A 129 -14.09 -20.28 13.15
CA LEU A 129 -12.85 -20.94 12.73
C LEU A 129 -11.68 -20.65 13.67
N ARG A 130 -11.61 -19.42 14.19
CA ARG A 130 -10.58 -19.03 15.14
C ARG A 130 -10.60 -19.90 16.39
N ASN A 131 -11.77 -20.24 16.93
CA ASN A 131 -11.91 -21.17 18.07
C ASN A 131 -10.86 -20.95 19.19
N ASN A 132 -10.74 -19.71 19.68
CA ASN A 132 -9.76 -19.26 20.69
C ASN A 132 -8.28 -19.30 20.30
N LEU A 133 -7.94 -19.61 19.05
CA LEU A 133 -6.57 -19.51 18.54
C LEU A 133 -6.09 -18.05 18.48
N GLY A 134 -4.77 -17.90 18.47
CA GLY A 134 -4.10 -16.62 18.27
C GLY A 134 -4.40 -16.04 16.89
N LEU A 135 -4.24 -14.72 16.77
CA LEU A 135 -4.25 -14.00 15.50
C LEU A 135 -2.91 -13.29 15.35
N PHE A 136 -2.42 -13.24 14.12
CA PHE A 136 -1.30 -12.37 13.75
C PHE A 136 -1.59 -11.67 12.43
N TYR A 137 -0.83 -10.63 12.15
CA TYR A 137 -0.95 -9.86 10.91
C TYR A 137 0.30 -10.04 10.06
N ALA A 138 0.11 -10.14 8.75
CA ALA A 138 1.20 -10.24 7.78
C ALA A 138 0.82 -9.57 6.46
N TYR A 139 1.83 -9.14 5.71
CA TYR A 139 1.66 -8.53 4.39
C TYR A 139 1.57 -9.58 3.29
N HIS A 140 0.79 -9.26 2.26
CA HIS A 140 0.71 -10.00 1.01
C HIS A 140 0.85 -9.04 -0.17
N GLY A 141 1.92 -9.21 -0.94
CA GLY A 141 2.16 -8.48 -2.17
C GLY A 141 1.51 -9.17 -3.37
N SER A 142 0.87 -8.39 -4.24
CA SER A 142 0.31 -8.87 -5.51
C SER A 142 0.22 -7.73 -6.52
N ARG A 143 0.04 -8.08 -7.80
CA ARG A 143 -0.26 -7.08 -8.84
C ARG A 143 -1.63 -6.48 -8.61
N THR A 144 -1.78 -5.18 -8.85
CA THR A 144 -3.01 -4.42 -8.54
C THR A 144 -4.27 -5.02 -9.16
N GLU A 145 -4.20 -5.51 -10.40
CA GLU A 145 -5.32 -6.12 -11.10
C GLU A 145 -5.85 -7.41 -10.44
N ASN A 146 -5.07 -8.07 -9.58
CA ASN A 146 -5.52 -9.23 -8.82
C ASN A 146 -6.41 -8.83 -7.64
N PHE A 147 -6.29 -7.59 -7.15
CA PHE A 147 -6.97 -7.21 -5.91
C PHE A 147 -8.49 -7.15 -6.04
N TYR A 148 -9.03 -6.99 -7.25
CA TYR A 148 -10.48 -7.08 -7.44
C TYR A 148 -11.03 -8.46 -7.04
N SER A 149 -10.39 -9.56 -7.45
CA SER A 149 -10.83 -10.90 -7.02
C SER A 149 -10.45 -11.17 -5.57
N ILE A 150 -9.26 -10.78 -5.13
CA ILE A 150 -8.78 -11.02 -3.76
C ILE A 150 -9.74 -10.44 -2.72
N ILE A 151 -10.22 -9.20 -2.90
CA ILE A 151 -11.13 -8.58 -1.91
C ILE A 151 -12.53 -9.21 -1.92
N GLN A 152 -12.97 -9.77 -3.06
CA GLN A 152 -14.33 -10.30 -3.22
C GLN A 152 -14.43 -11.77 -2.81
N THR A 153 -13.38 -12.55 -3.09
CA THR A 153 -13.36 -14.01 -2.88
C THR A 153 -12.36 -14.48 -1.84
N GLY A 154 -11.50 -13.59 -1.32
CA GLY A 154 -10.38 -13.92 -0.46
C GLY A 154 -9.13 -14.30 -1.26
N LEU A 155 -8.01 -14.48 -0.56
CA LEU A 155 -6.80 -15.07 -1.11
C LEU A 155 -7.03 -16.57 -1.34
N LYS A 156 -6.61 -17.07 -2.50
CA LYS A 156 -6.82 -18.47 -2.90
C LYS A 156 -5.49 -19.14 -3.19
N ASN A 157 -5.23 -20.25 -2.51
CA ASN A 157 -4.00 -21.02 -2.66
C ASN A 157 -3.81 -21.51 -4.11
N ASN A 158 -4.87 -22.00 -4.76
CA ASN A 158 -4.82 -22.53 -6.12
C ASN A 158 -4.54 -21.48 -7.22
N LEU A 159 -4.48 -20.19 -6.89
CA LEU A 159 -4.10 -19.13 -7.82
C LEU A 159 -2.61 -18.76 -7.73
N ASN A 160 -1.86 -19.31 -6.77
CA ASN A 160 -0.44 -19.09 -6.61
C ASN A 160 0.35 -20.04 -7.51
N LYS A 161 0.90 -19.50 -8.61
CA LYS A 161 1.68 -20.27 -9.58
C LYS A 161 3.12 -20.55 -9.14
N ILE A 162 3.62 -19.83 -8.13
CA ILE A 162 4.99 -19.93 -7.64
C ILE A 162 4.93 -20.52 -6.23
N ALA A 163 5.41 -21.74 -6.10
CA ALA A 163 5.35 -22.54 -4.88
C ALA A 163 6.76 -22.96 -4.43
N LEU A 164 7.69 -22.00 -4.33
CA LEU A 164 9.08 -22.29 -3.94
C LEU A 164 9.15 -23.06 -2.62
N TYR A 165 8.32 -22.67 -1.65
CA TYR A 165 8.19 -23.32 -0.35
C TYR A 165 7.00 -24.30 -0.28
N GLY A 166 6.41 -24.68 -1.41
CA GLY A 166 5.21 -25.52 -1.50
C GLY A 166 3.90 -24.75 -1.70
N GLU A 167 2.80 -25.48 -1.82
CA GLU A 167 1.48 -24.90 -2.07
C GLU A 167 0.95 -24.17 -0.83
N GLY A 168 0.71 -22.88 -0.97
CA GLY A 168 0.05 -22.05 0.03
C GLY A 168 -0.07 -20.59 -0.38
N ILE A 169 -0.72 -19.81 0.46
CA ILE A 169 -0.75 -18.35 0.41
C ILE A 169 0.50 -17.83 1.10
N TYR A 170 1.33 -17.13 0.34
CA TYR A 170 2.59 -16.55 0.81
C TYR A 170 2.33 -15.19 1.43
N LEU A 171 2.74 -15.04 2.68
CA LEU A 171 2.67 -13.80 3.45
C LEU A 171 4.06 -13.48 4.00
N SER A 172 4.27 -12.22 4.40
CA SER A 172 5.52 -11.81 5.06
C SER A 172 5.27 -10.82 6.20
N SER A 173 6.09 -10.87 7.25
CA SER A 173 6.10 -9.86 8.32
C SER A 173 6.91 -8.61 7.96
N ASP A 174 7.58 -8.56 6.80
CA ASP A 174 8.33 -7.39 6.33
C ASP A 174 7.64 -6.77 5.12
N LEU A 175 7.22 -5.51 5.24
CA LEU A 175 6.55 -4.78 4.16
C LEU A 175 7.38 -4.75 2.87
N ARG A 176 8.72 -4.67 2.97
CA ARG A 176 9.62 -4.56 1.81
C ARG A 176 9.64 -5.83 0.97
N VAL A 177 9.48 -6.98 1.59
CA VAL A 177 9.31 -8.25 0.88
C VAL A 177 8.04 -8.21 0.05
N SER A 178 6.92 -7.75 0.62
CA SER A 178 5.66 -7.67 -0.12
C SER A 178 5.69 -6.63 -1.24
N LEU A 179 6.43 -5.52 -1.06
CA LEU A 179 6.60 -4.49 -2.09
C LEU A 179 7.20 -5.04 -3.38
N THR A 180 8.14 -6.00 -3.33
CA THR A 180 8.73 -6.59 -4.56
C THR A 180 7.71 -7.36 -5.40
N TYR A 181 6.60 -7.81 -4.80
CA TYR A 181 5.50 -8.49 -5.48
C TYR A 181 4.35 -7.56 -5.87
N SER A 182 4.44 -6.27 -5.52
CA SER A 182 3.42 -5.26 -5.77
C SER A 182 3.92 -4.15 -6.70
N PRO A 183 4.22 -4.46 -7.98
CA PRO A 183 4.60 -3.43 -8.93
C PRO A 183 3.45 -2.47 -9.22
N ILE A 184 3.78 -1.20 -9.49
CA ILE A 184 2.80 -0.22 -9.98
C ILE A 184 2.20 -0.73 -11.29
N SER A 185 0.88 -0.76 -11.36
CA SER A 185 0.11 -1.27 -12.50
C SER A 185 -0.98 -0.26 -12.90
N LYS A 186 -1.29 -0.20 -14.19
CA LYS A 186 -2.35 0.68 -14.71
C LYS A 186 -3.72 0.23 -14.23
N THR A 187 -4.56 1.17 -13.84
CA THR A 187 -5.93 0.91 -13.36
C THR A 187 -6.94 1.72 -14.16
N TRP A 188 -7.59 2.70 -13.54
CA TRP A 188 -8.58 3.57 -14.16
C TRP A 188 -7.98 4.95 -14.37
N ASP A 189 -7.86 5.37 -15.63
CA ASP A 189 -7.31 6.64 -16.08
C ASP A 189 -8.03 7.88 -15.49
N LYS A 190 -9.27 7.69 -15.07
CA LYS A 190 -10.13 8.73 -14.49
C LYS A 190 -10.20 8.67 -12.95
N SER A 191 -9.42 7.82 -12.29
CA SER A 191 -9.42 7.69 -10.83
C SER A 191 -8.93 8.94 -10.10
N LEU A 192 -9.52 9.22 -8.94
CA LEU A 192 -9.02 10.20 -7.98
C LEU A 192 -7.63 9.83 -7.43
N LEU A 193 -7.35 8.53 -7.35
CA LEU A 193 -6.08 7.97 -6.89
C LEU A 193 -5.01 7.95 -8.00
N GLY A 194 -5.37 8.32 -9.23
CA GLY A 194 -4.47 8.34 -10.38
C GLY A 194 -4.59 7.08 -11.24
N ASP A 195 -3.98 7.13 -12.42
CA ASP A 195 -4.11 6.10 -13.47
C ASP A 195 -3.30 4.82 -13.21
N SER A 196 -2.47 4.81 -12.18
CA SER A 196 -1.58 3.71 -11.84
C SER A 196 -1.39 3.61 -10.33
N LEU A 197 -1.53 2.39 -9.80
CA LEU A 197 -1.49 2.10 -8.37
C LEU A 197 -0.59 0.90 -8.10
N SER A 198 0.06 0.88 -6.95
CA SER A 198 0.56 -0.35 -6.31
C SER A 198 -0.26 -0.63 -5.06
N CYS A 199 -0.52 -1.90 -4.78
CA CYS A 199 -1.40 -2.33 -3.71
C CYS A 199 -0.78 -3.51 -2.94
N ILE A 200 -0.88 -3.48 -1.61
CA ILE A 200 -0.43 -4.54 -0.70
C ILE A 200 -1.57 -4.86 0.26
N ALA A 201 -1.88 -6.13 0.44
CA ALA A 201 -2.81 -6.56 1.48
C ALA A 201 -2.09 -6.69 2.82
N VAL A 202 -2.75 -6.25 3.88
CA VAL A 202 -2.45 -6.65 5.26
C VAL A 202 -3.51 -7.68 5.63
N CYS A 203 -3.06 -8.89 5.89
CA CYS A 203 -3.89 -10.03 6.18
C CYS A 203 -3.97 -10.27 7.68
N GLU A 204 -5.17 -10.59 8.15
CA GLU A 204 -5.41 -11.16 9.47
C GLU A 204 -5.43 -12.68 9.34
N VAL A 205 -4.58 -13.35 10.10
CA VAL A 205 -4.32 -14.79 9.97
C VAL A 205 -4.54 -15.48 11.32
N ILE A 206 -5.30 -16.58 11.30
CA ILE A 206 -5.46 -17.48 12.44
C ILE A 206 -4.18 -18.32 12.59
N ASP A 207 -3.53 -18.27 13.76
CA ASP A 207 -2.34 -19.06 14.07
C ASP A 207 -2.70 -20.53 14.31
N HIS A 208 -2.95 -21.25 13.20
CA HIS A 208 -3.25 -22.67 13.22
C HIS A 208 -1.95 -23.51 13.08
N PRO A 209 -1.63 -24.40 14.04
CA PRO A 209 -0.37 -25.13 14.07
C PRO A 209 -0.12 -26.04 12.86
N VAL A 210 -1.19 -26.51 12.19
CA VAL A 210 -1.10 -27.46 11.08
C VAL A 210 -1.00 -26.75 9.74
N ASP A 211 -1.81 -25.72 9.53
CA ASP A 211 -2.03 -25.10 8.22
C ASP A 211 -1.22 -23.82 8.00
N VAL A 212 -0.66 -23.26 9.07
CA VAL A 212 0.27 -22.12 8.99
C VAL A 212 1.69 -22.62 9.21
N LYS A 213 2.55 -22.38 8.22
CA LYS A 213 3.97 -22.75 8.22
C LYS A 213 4.82 -21.50 8.25
N CYS A 214 5.83 -21.49 9.11
CA CYS A 214 6.75 -20.38 9.34
C CYS A 214 8.04 -20.90 9.97
N SER A 215 9.14 -20.17 9.78
CA SER A 215 10.45 -20.51 10.33
C SER A 215 10.82 -19.76 11.61
N ILE A 216 9.82 -19.25 12.33
CA ILE A 216 10.11 -18.36 13.45
C ILE A 216 10.78 -19.15 14.58
N GLN A 217 12.08 -18.90 14.77
CA GLN A 217 12.68 -18.95 16.10
C GLN A 217 12.05 -17.81 16.90
N HIS A 218 11.09 -18.14 17.78
CA HIS A 218 10.66 -17.18 18.79
C HIS A 218 11.85 -16.91 19.69
N SER A 219 12.70 -15.94 19.32
CA SER A 219 13.68 -15.39 20.23
C SER A 219 12.89 -14.68 21.32
N LYS A 220 12.74 -15.35 22.46
CA LYS A 220 12.27 -14.73 23.69
C LYS A 220 13.10 -13.47 23.93
N LYS A 221 12.53 -12.29 23.70
CA LYS A 221 13.07 -11.03 24.22
C LYS A 221 11.98 -10.39 25.07
N GLY A 222 12.15 -10.51 26.39
CA GLY A 222 11.34 -9.80 27.38
C GLY A 222 10.94 -10.58 28.62
N SER A 223 11.83 -11.37 29.24
CA SER A 223 11.66 -11.70 30.67
C SER A 223 13.02 -11.68 31.36
N THR A 224 13.50 -10.47 31.67
CA THR A 224 14.47 -10.28 32.73
C THR A 224 13.77 -10.51 34.05
N CYS A 225 13.77 -11.75 34.51
CA CYS A 225 13.70 -12.08 35.92
C CYS A 225 14.44 -13.41 36.09
N SER A 226 15.70 -13.28 36.50
CA SER A 226 16.50 -14.37 37.03
C SER A 226 15.80 -14.95 38.26
N GLY A 227 15.22 -16.13 38.10
CA GLY A 227 14.79 -17.00 39.18
C GLY A 227 15.12 -18.43 38.76
N PRO A 228 15.82 -19.22 39.59
CA PRO A 228 16.14 -20.59 39.23
C PRO A 228 14.87 -21.47 39.37
N ASP A 229 14.80 -22.48 38.52
CA ASP A 229 14.03 -23.72 38.70
C ASP A 229 12.51 -23.68 38.43
N GLU A 230 12.12 -24.12 37.20
CA GLU A 230 11.00 -25.06 36.90
C GLU A 230 10.56 -25.13 35.41
N ASN A 231 11.20 -24.40 34.48
CA ASN A 231 10.67 -24.24 33.11
C ASN A 231 11.55 -24.81 31.97
N GLN A 232 12.17 -25.99 32.13
CA GLN A 232 12.91 -26.63 31.02
C GLN A 232 12.04 -27.47 30.07
N ALA A 233 10.94 -28.09 30.54
CA ALA A 233 10.13 -29.00 29.71
C ALA A 233 9.22 -28.28 28.68
N ARG A 234 8.68 -27.10 28.99
CA ARG A 234 7.79 -26.35 28.06
C ARG A 234 8.54 -25.66 26.92
N THR A 235 9.81 -25.31 27.13
CA THR A 235 10.66 -24.67 26.11
C THR A 235 11.12 -25.62 25.03
N SER A 236 11.43 -26.88 25.37
CA SER A 236 11.82 -27.90 24.40
C SER A 236 10.70 -28.22 23.41
N ASP A 237 9.45 -28.34 23.88
CA ASP A 237 8.30 -28.65 23.02
C ASP A 237 7.96 -27.52 22.05
N SER A 238 8.01 -26.26 22.51
CA SER A 238 7.80 -25.09 21.64
C SER A 238 8.85 -24.95 20.53
N ASN A 239 10.13 -25.21 20.84
CA ASN A 239 11.20 -25.19 19.86
C ASN A 239 11.12 -26.37 18.87
N LEU A 240 10.72 -27.55 19.33
CA LEU A 240 10.45 -28.71 18.46
C LEU A 240 9.24 -28.48 17.54
N LEU A 241 8.18 -27.83 18.04
CA LEU A 241 7.01 -27.45 17.25
C LEU A 241 7.36 -26.40 16.19
N ASN A 242 8.16 -25.38 16.53
CA ASN A 242 8.60 -24.36 15.57
C ASN A 242 9.46 -24.97 14.45
N ARG A 243 10.39 -25.88 14.79
CA ARG A 243 11.20 -26.60 13.79
C ARG A 243 10.37 -27.53 12.89
N LYS A 244 9.19 -27.99 13.34
CA LYS A 244 8.24 -28.76 12.52
C LYS A 244 7.37 -27.86 11.61
N ARG A 245 7.26 -26.57 11.90
CA ARG A 245 6.47 -25.60 11.12
C ARG A 245 7.27 -24.94 9.99
N SER A 246 8.60 -25.02 10.01
CA SER A 246 9.49 -24.37 9.03
C SER A 246 9.62 -25.15 7.71
N PHE A 247 9.18 -26.41 7.67
CA PHE A 247 9.31 -27.28 6.51
C PHE A 247 7.95 -27.73 5.95
N ILE A 248 7.81 -27.65 4.62
CA ILE A 248 6.68 -28.22 3.88
C ILE A 248 7.19 -29.44 3.11
N LYS A 249 6.52 -30.59 3.31
CA LYS A 249 6.83 -31.83 2.59
C LYS A 249 6.65 -31.59 1.09
N GLY A 250 7.73 -31.75 0.31
CA GLY A 250 7.74 -31.57 -1.14
C GLY A 250 8.11 -30.16 -1.64
N SER A 251 8.58 -29.27 -0.76
CA SER A 251 9.12 -27.97 -1.17
C SER A 251 10.47 -28.13 -1.88
N GLU A 252 10.64 -27.47 -3.03
CA GLU A 252 11.91 -27.38 -3.76
C GLU A 252 12.90 -26.39 -3.10
N GLY A 253 12.39 -25.36 -2.42
CA GLY A 253 13.17 -24.31 -1.76
C GLY A 253 13.68 -24.63 -0.36
N GLY A 254 13.33 -25.80 0.20
CA GLY A 254 13.78 -26.20 1.53
C GLY A 254 13.01 -25.53 2.68
N GLU A 255 13.73 -25.00 3.67
CA GLU A 255 13.15 -24.34 4.84
C GLU A 255 12.63 -22.95 4.48
N ILE A 256 11.46 -22.57 5.02
CA ILE A 256 10.88 -21.24 4.82
C ILE A 256 11.85 -20.20 5.42
N PRO A 257 12.19 -19.09 4.73
CA PRO A 257 13.07 -18.09 5.30
C PRO A 257 12.43 -17.32 6.45
N ASP A 258 13.28 -16.66 7.25
CA ASP A 258 12.83 -15.72 8.27
C ASP A 258 11.90 -14.67 7.66
N LYS A 259 10.80 -14.36 8.37
CA LYS A 259 9.76 -13.40 7.97
C LYS A 259 8.78 -13.85 6.89
N TYR A 260 8.83 -15.09 6.41
CA TYR A 260 7.80 -15.64 5.51
C TYR A 260 6.84 -16.56 6.24
N TYR A 261 5.59 -16.55 5.80
CA TYR A 261 4.55 -17.47 6.23
C TYR A 261 3.91 -18.09 5.00
N VAL A 262 3.58 -19.38 5.09
CA VAL A 262 2.82 -20.11 4.07
C VAL A 262 1.56 -20.65 4.73
N VAL A 263 0.40 -20.15 4.29
CA VAL A 263 -0.92 -20.57 4.80
C VAL A 263 -1.56 -21.51 3.78
N ARG A 264 -1.82 -22.76 4.17
CA ARG A 264 -2.35 -23.78 3.25
C ARG A 264 -3.86 -23.73 3.09
N ASN A 265 -4.56 -23.27 4.14
CA ASN A 265 -6.01 -23.17 4.18
C ASN A 265 -6.46 -21.72 3.99
N ASP A 266 -7.13 -21.46 2.89
CA ASP A 266 -7.66 -20.13 2.50
C ASP A 266 -8.58 -19.52 3.55
N ASP A 267 -9.32 -20.34 4.30
CA ASP A 267 -10.31 -19.88 5.28
C ASP A 267 -9.66 -19.32 6.56
N LEU A 268 -8.36 -19.57 6.76
CA LEU A 268 -7.60 -19.06 7.91
C LEU A 268 -7.03 -17.66 7.71
N VAL A 269 -7.17 -17.10 6.51
CA VAL A 269 -6.64 -15.80 6.16
C VAL A 269 -7.71 -14.92 5.52
N ARG A 270 -7.77 -13.67 5.97
CA ARG A 270 -8.60 -12.65 5.34
C ARG A 270 -7.85 -11.33 5.19
N VAL A 271 -8.20 -10.55 4.19
CA VAL A 271 -7.60 -9.23 3.98
C VAL A 271 -8.27 -8.24 4.93
N LYS A 272 -7.51 -7.64 5.84
CA LYS A 272 -8.04 -6.66 6.79
C LYS A 272 -7.77 -5.23 6.36
N TYR A 273 -6.60 -4.95 5.78
CA TYR A 273 -6.25 -3.64 5.25
C TYR A 273 -5.63 -3.74 3.85
N LEU A 274 -5.71 -2.65 3.09
CA LEU A 274 -5.03 -2.47 1.82
C LEU A 274 -4.17 -1.20 1.91
N LEU A 275 -2.87 -1.35 1.71
CA LEU A 275 -1.91 -0.26 1.60
C LEU A 275 -1.76 0.09 0.13
N VAL A 276 -1.96 1.35 -0.22
CA VAL A 276 -1.96 1.80 -1.61
C VAL A 276 -0.94 2.90 -1.82
N HIS A 277 -0.03 2.67 -2.77
CA HIS A 277 0.90 3.67 -3.29
C HIS A 277 0.35 4.20 -4.61
N ALA A 278 0.11 5.51 -4.64
CA ALA A 278 -0.68 6.21 -5.64
C ALA A 278 0.07 7.48 -6.06
N PRO A 279 1.15 7.34 -6.87
CA PRO A 279 2.08 8.44 -7.15
C PRO A 279 1.44 9.62 -7.89
N ARG A 280 0.32 9.39 -8.57
CA ARG A 280 -0.42 10.38 -9.36
C ARG A 280 -1.78 10.74 -8.76
N ALA A 281 -1.99 10.46 -7.48
CA ALA A 281 -3.24 10.77 -6.80
C ALA A 281 -3.49 12.28 -6.67
N LYS A 282 -4.74 12.70 -6.83
CA LYS A 282 -5.21 14.07 -6.61
C LYS A 282 -5.43 14.33 -5.11
N LYS A 283 -4.34 14.29 -4.33
CA LYS A 283 -4.37 14.32 -2.84
C LYS A 283 -5.15 15.51 -2.27
N ASP A 284 -5.04 16.69 -2.88
CA ASP A 284 -5.75 17.89 -2.41
C ASP A 284 -7.27 17.78 -2.59
N LEU A 285 -7.71 17.27 -3.74
CA LEU A 285 -9.14 17.01 -4.00
C LEU A 285 -9.67 15.94 -3.05
N ILE A 286 -8.91 14.87 -2.82
CA ILE A 286 -9.30 13.81 -1.87
C ILE A 286 -9.46 14.37 -0.46
N ARG A 287 -8.53 15.21 0.00
CA ARG A 287 -8.65 15.87 1.32
C ARG A 287 -9.89 16.75 1.42
N GLN A 288 -10.24 17.48 0.36
CA GLN A 288 -11.46 18.28 0.33
C GLN A 288 -12.72 17.41 0.45
N LEU A 289 -12.77 16.30 -0.30
CA LEU A 289 -13.91 15.39 -0.29
C LEU A 289 -14.09 14.66 1.05
N THR A 290 -13.01 14.33 1.75
CA THR A 290 -13.08 13.57 3.01
C THR A 290 -13.28 14.44 4.25
N THR A 291 -12.79 15.67 4.26
CA THR A 291 -12.89 16.56 5.44
C THR A 291 -14.08 17.52 5.40
N GLY A 292 -14.82 17.59 4.29
CA GLY A 292 -15.96 18.50 4.12
C GLY A 292 -15.60 19.99 4.22
N ALA A 293 -14.31 20.32 4.25
CA ALA A 293 -13.83 21.68 4.37
C ALA A 293 -13.96 22.41 3.03
N SER A 294 -14.95 23.32 2.95
CA SER A 294 -15.00 24.41 1.96
C SER A 294 -13.63 25.12 1.90
N PRO A 295 -13.18 25.65 0.75
CA PRO A 295 -11.86 26.27 0.65
C PRO A 295 -11.84 27.52 1.52
N ARG A 296 -11.51 27.36 2.80
CA ARG A 296 -10.71 28.38 3.47
C ARG A 296 -9.44 28.40 2.65
N ASN A 297 -9.19 29.55 2.02
CA ASN A 297 -7.89 29.97 1.57
C ASN A 297 -6.88 29.67 2.69
N VAL A 298 -6.37 28.45 2.75
CA VAL A 298 -5.10 28.17 3.37
C VAL A 298 -4.16 28.84 2.39
N PRO A 299 -3.53 29.98 2.74
CA PRO A 299 -2.53 30.52 1.85
C PRO A 299 -1.53 29.38 1.64
N ALA A 300 -1.30 29.03 0.38
CA ALA A 300 -0.20 28.17 -0.03
C ALA A 300 1.11 28.89 0.33
N ARG A 301 1.42 28.92 1.64
CA ARG A 301 2.61 29.51 2.23
C ARG A 301 3.55 28.42 2.72
N ARG A 302 3.51 27.26 2.07
CA ARG A 302 4.76 26.58 1.72
C ARG A 302 5.08 27.11 0.34
N SER A 303 5.88 28.18 0.29
CA SER A 303 6.18 28.89 -0.96
C SER A 303 6.55 27.87 -2.02
N ALA A 304 6.02 28.03 -3.24
CA ALA A 304 6.33 27.18 -4.40
C ALA A 304 7.85 26.93 -4.56
N LEU A 305 8.67 27.86 -4.07
CA LEU A 305 10.12 27.72 -3.89
C LEU A 305 10.54 26.48 -3.09
N TRP A 306 9.95 26.15 -1.94
CA TRP A 306 10.36 24.99 -1.13
C TRP A 306 10.00 23.66 -1.79
N THR A 307 8.84 23.60 -2.45
CA THR A 307 8.40 22.41 -3.20
C THR A 307 9.23 22.22 -4.47
N PHE A 308 9.61 23.33 -5.13
CA PHE A 308 10.50 23.34 -6.29
C PHE A 308 11.95 22.97 -5.90
N LEU A 309 12.48 23.53 -4.80
CA LEU A 309 13.80 23.19 -4.25
C LEU A 309 13.88 21.71 -3.85
N GLY A 310 12.83 21.18 -3.21
CA GLY A 310 12.75 19.76 -2.85
C GLY A 310 12.73 18.82 -4.06
N ARG A 311 12.21 19.30 -5.20
CA ARG A 311 12.14 18.52 -6.45
C ARG A 311 13.41 18.63 -7.31
N HIS A 312 14.21 19.68 -7.11
CA HIS A 312 15.43 19.98 -7.87
C HIS A 312 16.67 20.12 -6.99
N GLN A 313 16.78 19.28 -5.95
CA GLN A 313 17.90 19.31 -4.99
C GLN A 313 19.26 19.27 -5.68
N PHE A 314 19.41 18.41 -6.69
CA PHE A 314 20.65 18.29 -7.47
C PHE A 314 21.00 19.58 -8.23
N THR A 315 20.03 20.18 -8.92
CA THR A 315 20.25 21.40 -9.72
C THR A 315 20.65 22.58 -8.84
N PHE A 316 20.06 22.68 -7.65
CA PHE A 316 20.37 23.76 -6.71
C PHE A 316 21.76 23.61 -6.09
N VAL A 317 22.18 22.37 -5.77
CA VAL A 317 23.54 22.08 -5.30
C VAL A 317 24.57 22.43 -6.37
N MET A 318 24.32 22.11 -7.64
CA MET A 318 25.22 22.42 -8.74
C MET A 318 25.31 23.93 -9.02
N LEU A 319 24.19 24.66 -8.93
CA LEU A 319 24.18 26.12 -9.05
C LEU A 319 24.93 26.80 -7.90
N LEU A 320 24.71 26.35 -6.66
CA LEU A 320 25.43 26.86 -5.49
C LEU A 320 26.95 26.62 -5.63
N TYR A 321 27.35 25.44 -6.09
CA TYR A 321 28.74 25.11 -6.35
C TYR A 321 29.37 26.04 -7.40
N ALA A 322 28.67 26.31 -8.51
CA ALA A 322 29.14 27.25 -9.53
C ALA A 322 29.30 28.68 -8.99
N VAL A 323 28.38 29.15 -8.15
CA VAL A 323 28.46 30.48 -7.51
C VAL A 323 29.67 30.57 -6.58
N ILE A 324 29.95 29.52 -5.80
CA ILE A 324 31.14 29.46 -4.93
C ILE A 324 32.42 29.54 -5.77
N LEU A 325 32.49 28.82 -6.90
CA LEU A 325 33.66 28.89 -7.79
C LEU A 325 33.87 30.30 -8.38
N VAL A 326 32.78 30.99 -8.75
CA VAL A 326 32.86 32.37 -9.22
C VAL A 326 33.33 33.31 -8.10
N LEU A 327 32.80 33.15 -6.88
CA LEU A 327 33.22 33.95 -5.73
C LEU A 327 34.70 33.77 -5.39
N VAL A 328 35.18 32.52 -5.36
CA VAL A 328 36.62 32.23 -5.17
C VAL A 328 37.45 32.86 -6.30
N GLY A 329 36.97 32.81 -7.54
CA GLY A 329 37.61 33.47 -8.68
C GLY A 329 37.69 34.99 -8.54
N VAL A 330 36.61 35.65 -8.08
CA VAL A 330 36.57 37.10 -7.87
C VAL A 330 37.46 37.50 -6.70
N LEU A 331 37.41 36.79 -5.57
CA LEU A 331 38.24 37.07 -4.39
C LEU A 331 39.74 36.90 -4.68
N ASN A 332 40.09 35.95 -5.56
CA ASN A 332 41.47 35.73 -5.99
C ASN A 332 41.89 36.62 -7.18
N SER A 333 40.99 37.46 -7.69
CA SER A 333 41.31 38.36 -8.79
C SER A 333 42.07 39.59 -8.29
N ARG A 334 43.13 39.95 -9.01
CA ARG A 334 43.93 41.16 -8.73
C ARG A 334 43.09 42.44 -8.82
N ALA A 335 42.04 42.44 -9.65
CA ALA A 335 41.11 43.55 -9.80
C ALA A 335 40.28 43.79 -8.51
N PHE A 336 39.75 42.72 -7.89
CA PHE A 336 39.01 42.84 -6.63
C PHE A 336 39.93 43.25 -5.48
N SER A 337 41.15 42.71 -5.40
CA SER A 337 42.13 43.13 -4.40
C SER A 337 42.45 44.63 -4.48
N ASN A 338 42.63 45.16 -5.70
CA ASN A 338 42.88 46.57 -5.93
C ASN A 338 41.66 47.44 -5.57
N TRP A 339 40.46 47.02 -5.98
CA TRP A 339 39.22 47.72 -5.65
C TRP A 339 38.93 47.73 -4.14
N TRP A 340 39.18 46.61 -3.45
CA TRP A 340 39.02 46.50 -2.01
C TRP A 340 40.00 47.42 -1.26
N ARG A 341 41.26 47.48 -1.72
CA ARG A 341 42.27 48.42 -1.20
C ARG A 341 41.87 49.89 -1.37
N ASP A 342 41.29 50.25 -2.50
CA ASP A 342 40.83 51.62 -2.75
C ASP A 342 39.65 52.01 -1.85
N ILE A 343 38.77 51.07 -1.52
CA ILE A 343 37.66 51.28 -0.58
C ILE A 343 38.17 51.40 0.86
N THR A 344 39.10 50.54 1.29
CA THR A 344 39.67 50.65 2.64
C THR A 344 40.45 51.95 2.80
N ARG A 345 41.17 52.40 1.76
CA ARG A 345 41.90 53.68 1.79
C ARG A 345 40.97 54.90 1.89
N LYS A 346 39.84 54.90 1.15
CA LYS A 346 38.84 55.98 1.25
C LYS A 346 38.21 56.06 2.64
N ASN A 347 38.00 54.92 3.30
CA ASN A 347 37.44 54.89 4.66
C ASN A 347 38.45 55.36 5.72
N GLU A 348 39.75 55.12 5.54
CA GLU A 348 40.81 55.65 6.41
C GLU A 348 41.02 57.17 6.23
N GLU A 349 40.88 57.70 5.02
CA GLU A 349 40.92 59.16 4.79
C GLU A 349 39.73 59.87 5.47
N THR A 350 38.55 59.27 5.52
CA THR A 350 37.39 59.86 6.22
C THR A 350 37.47 59.80 7.75
N SER A 351 38.24 58.87 8.33
CA SER A 351 38.43 58.81 9.79
C SER A 351 39.58 59.69 10.29
N PHE A 352 40.45 60.20 9.40
CA PHE A 352 41.52 61.14 9.75
C PHE A 352 41.05 62.61 9.76
N PHE A 353 39.86 62.90 9.20
CA PHE A 353 39.24 64.22 9.17
C PHE A 353 38.05 64.37 10.16
N ALA A 354 37.91 63.45 11.12
CA ALA A 354 36.89 63.49 12.17
C ALA A 354 37.48 63.88 13.53
#